data_AF-A0A9Q0LA84-F1
#
_entry.id   AF-A0A9Q0LA84-F1
#
_cell.length_a   1.000
_cell.length_b   1.000
_cell.length_c   1.000
_cell.angle_alpha   90.00
_cell.angle_beta   90.00
_cell.angle_gamma   90.00
#
_symmetry.space_group_name_H-M   'P 1'
#
loop_
_entity.id
_entity.type
_entity.pdbx_description
1 polymer ?
#
loop_
_entity_poly.entity_id
_entity_poly.type
_entity_poly.pdbx_seq_one_letter_code
_entity_poly.pdbx_strand_id
1 'polypeptide(L)'
;MDNNNNNNNQIENENQNENENEMKNLEKKVTKNLIKDYSNLLNGNSNSFKDFSIFVENEPNTFEIKVHKSILFSRSSFFNKFLRDRDQINKIFLRQFNKREMESILSYIYYGNISFENQENLIQLLEISIYFKLNLLKEIIQKKISNSINYSNFFQFFW
;
A
#
# COMPACT_ATOMS: atom_id res chain seq x y z
N MET A 1 20.70 -53.05 16.99
CA MET A 1 21.84 -52.12 16.79
C MET A 1 21.29 -50.75 16.35
N ASP A 2 20.19 -50.26 16.96
CA ASP A 2 19.26 -49.34 16.23
C ASP A 2 18.98 -48.00 16.92
N ASN A 3 19.76 -47.58 17.92
CA ASN A 3 19.52 -46.32 18.64
C ASN A 3 20.24 -45.08 18.06
N ASN A 4 21.15 -45.22 17.09
CA ASN A 4 21.91 -44.08 16.55
C ASN A 4 21.21 -43.33 15.40
N ASN A 5 20.26 -43.95 14.70
CA ASN A 5 19.59 -43.31 13.55
C ASN A 5 18.46 -42.34 13.94
N ASN A 6 17.84 -42.50 15.12
CA ASN A 6 16.74 -41.62 15.55
C ASN A 6 17.22 -40.25 16.07
N ASN A 7 18.37 -40.20 16.75
CA ASN A 7 18.90 -38.94 17.29
C ASN A 7 19.43 -38.00 16.21
N ASN A 8 20.05 -38.52 15.16
CA ASN A 8 20.56 -37.68 14.06
C ASN A 8 19.43 -37.01 13.28
N ASN A 9 18.33 -37.73 13.04
CA ASN A 9 17.15 -37.19 12.36
C ASN A 9 16.43 -36.10 13.19
N GLN A 10 16.43 -36.18 14.52
CA GLN A 10 15.85 -35.12 15.35
C GLN A 10 16.68 -33.84 15.34
N ILE A 11 18.01 -33.97 15.44
CA ILE A 11 18.94 -32.83 15.45
C ILE A 11 18.96 -32.11 14.09
N GLU A 12 18.88 -32.84 12.98
CA GLU A 12 18.81 -32.24 11.63
C GLU A 12 17.51 -31.45 11.42
N ASN A 13 16.38 -31.94 11.92
CA ASN A 13 15.09 -31.25 11.83
C ASN A 13 15.02 -29.99 12.72
N GLU A 14 15.63 -30.02 13.91
CA GLU A 14 15.71 -28.84 14.79
C GLU A 14 16.58 -27.73 14.18
N ASN A 15 17.75 -28.07 13.63
CA ASN A 15 18.63 -27.13 12.95
C ASN A 15 17.99 -26.53 11.69
N GLN A 16 17.21 -27.29 10.93
CA GLN A 16 16.49 -26.76 9.77
C GLN A 16 15.39 -25.76 10.18
N ASN A 17 14.63 -26.06 11.23
CA ASN A 17 13.59 -25.16 11.74
C ASN A 17 14.17 -23.86 12.32
N GLU A 18 15.31 -23.91 13.01
CA GLU A 18 16.00 -22.71 13.52
C GLU A 18 16.49 -21.81 12.39
N ASN A 19 17.14 -22.37 11.38
CA ASN A 19 17.61 -21.63 10.19
C ASN A 19 16.45 -20.98 9.42
N GLU A 20 15.32 -21.69 9.25
CA GLU A 20 14.13 -21.12 8.60
C GLU A 20 13.54 -19.95 9.40
N ASN A 21 13.53 -20.05 10.73
CA ASN A 21 13.02 -18.99 11.59
C ASN A 21 13.94 -17.75 11.58
N GLU A 22 15.25 -17.95 11.56
CA GLU A 22 16.22 -16.86 11.40
C GLU A 22 16.06 -16.16 10.05
N MET A 23 15.93 -16.90 8.95
CA MET A 23 15.69 -16.34 7.63
C MET A 23 14.39 -15.51 7.57
N LYS A 24 13.28 -16.05 8.10
CA LYS A 24 12.00 -15.32 8.19
C LYS A 24 12.12 -14.02 8.99
N ASN A 25 12.96 -14.00 10.02
CA ASN A 25 13.22 -12.79 10.82
C ASN A 25 14.03 -11.75 10.05
N LEU A 26 15.03 -12.18 9.29
CA LEU A 26 15.80 -11.31 8.40
C LEU A 26 14.91 -10.70 7.31
N GLU A 27 14.06 -11.49 6.66
CA GLU A 27 13.10 -11.01 5.65
C GLU A 27 12.14 -9.96 6.20
N LYS A 28 11.62 -10.18 7.43
CA LYS A 28 10.79 -9.20 8.12
C LYS A 28 11.55 -7.90 8.39
N LYS A 29 12.82 -8.00 8.80
CA LYS A 29 13.68 -6.82 9.06
C LYS A 29 13.96 -6.04 7.78
N VAL A 30 14.27 -6.72 6.67
CA VAL A 30 14.46 -6.12 5.35
C VAL A 30 13.19 -5.41 4.90
N THR A 31 12.04 -6.07 4.99
CA THR A 31 10.73 -5.49 4.63
C THR A 31 10.43 -4.24 5.46
N LYS A 32 10.68 -4.28 6.78
CA LYS A 32 10.48 -3.13 7.68
C LYS A 32 11.38 -1.95 7.32
N ASN A 33 12.63 -2.21 6.94
CA ASN A 33 13.54 -1.15 6.49
C ASN A 33 13.07 -0.54 5.18
N LEU A 34 12.66 -1.35 4.20
CA LEU A 34 12.10 -0.85 2.94
C LEU A 34 10.87 0.03 3.17
N ILE A 35 9.92 -0.42 4.00
CA ILE A 35 8.74 0.38 4.39
C ILE A 35 9.16 1.73 4.97
N LYS A 36 10.17 1.75 5.84
CA LYS A 36 10.69 2.97 6.44
C LYS A 36 11.34 3.89 5.40
N ASP A 37 12.15 3.35 4.51
CA ASP A 37 12.85 4.12 3.47
C ASP A 37 11.85 4.78 2.53
N TYR A 38 10.85 4.04 2.05
CA TYR A 38 9.78 4.59 1.20
C TYR A 38 8.87 5.58 1.95
N SER A 39 8.61 5.34 3.23
CA SER A 39 7.91 6.32 4.09
C SER A 39 8.69 7.63 4.17
N ASN A 40 10.01 7.58 4.34
CA ASN A 40 10.86 8.77 4.37
C ASN A 40 10.88 9.49 3.00
N LEU A 41 10.81 8.78 1.88
CA LEU A 41 10.69 9.41 0.56
C LEU A 41 9.39 10.23 0.43
N LEU A 42 8.27 9.71 0.94
CA LEU A 42 7.00 10.43 0.89
C LEU A 42 6.97 11.58 1.92
N ASN A 43 7.19 11.25 3.19
CA ASN A 43 6.92 12.09 4.35
C ASN A 43 8.13 12.92 4.80
N GLY A 44 9.32 12.62 4.28
CA GLY A 44 10.54 13.34 4.63
C GLY A 44 10.50 14.80 4.19
N ASN A 45 11.21 15.64 4.95
CA ASN A 45 11.33 17.08 4.69
C ASN A 45 12.14 17.41 3.42
N SER A 46 12.82 16.43 2.83
CA SER A 46 13.57 16.63 1.60
C SER A 46 12.64 16.60 0.39
N ASN A 47 12.70 17.65 -0.44
CA ASN A 47 12.13 17.64 -1.79
C ASN A 47 13.02 16.94 -2.82
N SER A 48 14.06 16.23 -2.37
CA SER A 48 15.00 15.53 -3.23
C SER A 48 14.26 14.56 -4.15
N PHE A 49 14.46 14.72 -5.46
CA PHE A 49 13.92 13.87 -6.52
C PHE A 49 12.38 13.82 -6.64
N LYS A 50 11.63 14.65 -5.91
CA LYS A 50 10.18 14.81 -6.11
C LYS A 50 9.94 15.61 -7.40
N ASP A 51 9.66 14.90 -8.49
CA ASP A 51 9.57 15.40 -9.86
C ASP A 51 8.12 15.53 -10.38
N PHE A 52 7.14 15.36 -9.50
CA PHE A 52 5.72 15.45 -9.83
C PHE A 52 4.90 16.10 -8.71
N SER A 53 3.87 16.86 -9.08
CA SER A 53 2.95 17.52 -8.14
C SER A 53 1.50 17.07 -8.36
N ILE A 54 0.86 16.59 -7.31
CA ILE A 54 -0.58 16.29 -7.29
C ILE A 54 -1.29 17.45 -6.60
N PHE A 55 -2.24 18.06 -7.29
CA PHE A 55 -3.10 19.10 -6.75
C PHE A 55 -4.47 18.51 -6.41
N VAL A 56 -4.91 18.68 -5.16
CA VAL A 56 -6.19 18.19 -4.64
C VAL A 56 -6.99 19.34 -4.04
N GLU A 57 -8.31 19.21 -4.03
CA GLU A 57 -9.22 20.29 -3.64
C GLU A 57 -9.92 19.94 -2.32
N ASN A 58 -9.94 20.91 -1.41
CA ASN A 58 -10.67 20.85 -0.16
C ASN A 58 -11.17 22.28 0.08
N GLU A 59 -12.24 22.60 -0.64
CA GLU A 59 -12.82 23.95 -0.78
C GLU A 59 -12.81 24.74 0.54
N PRO A 60 -12.31 25.99 0.55
CA PRO A 60 -11.85 26.80 -0.59
C PRO A 60 -10.36 26.59 -0.98
N ASN A 61 -9.70 25.58 -0.40
CA ASN A 61 -8.25 25.44 -0.50
C ASN A 61 -7.84 24.37 -1.53
N THR A 62 -6.80 24.68 -2.31
CA THR A 62 -6.08 23.68 -3.12
C THR A 62 -4.77 23.32 -2.42
N PHE A 63 -4.47 22.02 -2.32
CA PHE A 63 -3.24 21.52 -1.71
C PHE A 63 -2.33 20.88 -2.77
N GLU A 64 -1.05 21.24 -2.75
CA GLU A 64 -0.01 20.59 -3.56
C GLU A 64 0.67 19.48 -2.74
N ILE A 65 0.77 18.29 -3.32
CA ILE A 65 1.54 17.17 -2.77
C ILE A 65 2.63 16.79 -3.77
N LYS A 66 3.89 17.01 -3.39
CA LYS A 66 5.06 16.65 -4.20
C LYS A 66 5.41 15.17 -4.02
N VAL A 67 5.65 14.48 -5.12
CA VAL A 67 5.83 13.03 -5.20
C VAL A 67 6.81 12.64 -6.33
N HIS A 68 7.15 11.35 -6.41
CA HIS A 68 8.04 10.77 -7.41
C HIS A 68 7.26 10.05 -8.51
N LYS A 69 7.47 10.41 -9.78
CA LYS A 69 6.84 9.77 -10.94
C LYS A 69 7.09 8.26 -10.97
N SER A 70 8.34 7.85 -10.71
CA SER A 70 8.77 6.44 -10.80
C SER A 70 7.99 5.52 -9.85
N ILE A 71 7.73 5.99 -8.63
CA ILE A 71 6.95 5.27 -7.63
C ILE A 71 5.48 5.19 -8.07
N LEU A 72 4.88 6.32 -8.49
CA LEU A 72 3.49 6.30 -8.97
C LEU A 72 3.31 5.38 -10.19
N PHE A 73 4.21 5.52 -11.18
CA PHE A 73 4.19 4.77 -12.43
C PHE A 73 4.29 3.25 -12.22
N SER A 74 5.10 2.81 -11.26
CA SER A 74 5.30 1.38 -10.98
C SER A 74 4.19 0.76 -10.14
N ARG A 75 3.53 1.54 -9.28
CA ARG A 75 2.60 1.04 -8.26
C ARG A 75 1.13 1.22 -8.59
N SER A 76 0.81 2.06 -9.58
CA SER A 76 -0.58 2.35 -9.99
C SER A 76 -0.71 2.28 -11.50
N SER A 77 -1.63 1.44 -12.00
CA SER A 77 -1.89 1.38 -13.43
C SER A 77 -2.55 2.65 -13.98
N PHE A 78 -3.23 3.43 -13.11
CA PHE A 78 -3.72 4.76 -13.46
C PHE A 78 -2.56 5.70 -13.77
N PHE A 79 -1.62 5.85 -12.83
CA PHE A 79 -0.47 6.73 -13.02
C PHE A 79 0.47 6.21 -14.10
N ASN A 80 0.63 4.90 -14.23
CA ASN A 80 1.33 4.29 -15.34
C ASN A 80 0.79 4.78 -16.69
N LYS A 81 -0.52 4.64 -16.91
CA LYS A 81 -1.17 5.08 -18.15
C LYS A 81 -1.16 6.60 -18.31
N PHE A 82 -1.29 7.35 -17.22
CA PHE A 82 -1.28 8.81 -17.24
C PHE A 82 0.09 9.38 -17.62
N LEU A 83 1.18 8.80 -17.09
CA LEU A 83 2.55 9.27 -17.28
C LEU A 83 3.21 8.67 -18.53
N ARG A 84 2.69 7.54 -19.05
CA ARG A 84 3.19 6.90 -20.27
C ARG A 84 3.15 7.89 -21.44
N ASP A 85 4.31 8.09 -22.05
CA ASP A 85 4.56 9.02 -23.16
C ASP A 85 4.33 10.50 -22.80
N ARG A 86 4.33 10.83 -21.50
CA ARG A 86 4.09 12.19 -20.97
C ARG A 86 5.25 12.68 -20.11
N ASP A 87 6.47 12.53 -20.60
CA ASP A 87 7.70 12.84 -19.84
C ASP A 87 7.75 14.30 -19.35
N GLN A 88 7.19 15.22 -20.14
CA GLN A 88 7.15 16.65 -19.81
C GLN A 88 6.08 17.03 -18.78
N ILE A 89 5.10 16.16 -18.49
CA ILE A 89 4.06 16.48 -17.50
C ILE A 89 4.62 16.29 -16.10
N ASN A 90 4.64 17.38 -15.33
CA ASN A 90 5.11 17.39 -13.95
C ASN A 90 3.99 17.63 -12.92
N LYS A 91 2.72 17.68 -13.35
CA LYS A 91 1.58 17.87 -12.44
C LYS A 91 0.28 17.23 -12.91
N ILE A 92 -0.63 16.99 -11.96
CA ILE A 92 -2.01 16.56 -12.19
C ILE A 92 -2.95 17.25 -11.20
N PHE A 93 -4.18 17.55 -11.62
CA PHE A 93 -5.25 18.03 -10.76
C PHE A 93 -6.27 16.91 -10.55
N LEU A 94 -6.53 16.56 -9.29
CA LEU A 94 -7.46 15.51 -8.87
C LEU A 94 -8.45 16.11 -7.86
N ARG A 95 -9.32 16.98 -8.36
CA ARG A 95 -10.25 17.81 -7.57
C ARG A 95 -11.32 17.02 -6.82
N GLN A 96 -11.62 15.81 -7.29
CA GLN A 96 -12.58 14.92 -6.65
C GLN A 96 -12.08 14.28 -5.36
N PHE A 97 -10.80 14.46 -5.00
CA PHE A 97 -10.24 13.96 -3.75
C PHE A 97 -9.79 15.12 -2.87
N ASN A 98 -9.97 14.94 -1.56
CA ASN A 98 -9.37 15.84 -0.59
C ASN A 98 -7.93 15.40 -0.23
N LYS A 99 -7.26 16.25 0.56
CA LYS A 99 -5.89 16.01 1.00
C LYS A 99 -5.72 14.70 1.77
N ARG A 100 -6.62 14.39 2.70
CA ARG A 100 -6.50 13.21 3.58
C ARG A 100 -6.63 11.90 2.77
N GLU A 101 -7.57 11.85 1.85
CA GLU A 101 -7.75 10.71 0.93
C GLU A 101 -6.49 10.49 0.10
N MET A 102 -5.96 11.55 -0.50
CA MET A 102 -4.77 11.45 -1.33
C MET A 102 -3.53 11.02 -0.53
N GLU A 103 -3.34 11.55 0.70
CA GLU A 103 -2.25 11.12 1.60
C GLU A 103 -2.37 9.63 1.98
N SER A 104 -3.60 9.14 2.18
CA SER A 104 -3.86 7.74 2.51
C SER A 104 -3.51 6.81 1.35
N ILE A 105 -3.86 7.21 0.12
CA ILE A 105 -3.49 6.47 -1.09
C ILE A 105 -2.00 6.52 -1.37
N LEU A 106 -1.36 7.67 -1.18
CA LEU A 106 0.08 7.79 -1.36
C LEU A 106 0.83 6.92 -0.33
N SER A 107 0.34 6.84 0.91
CA SER A 107 0.88 5.93 1.93
C SER A 107 0.85 4.48 1.45
N TYR A 108 -0.26 4.05 0.87
CA TYR A 108 -0.37 2.70 0.30
C TYR A 108 0.55 2.51 -0.90
N ILE A 109 0.60 3.47 -1.81
CA ILE A 109 1.44 3.40 -3.01
C ILE A 109 2.93 3.26 -2.63
N TYR A 110 3.40 4.06 -1.67
CA TYR A 110 4.81 4.09 -1.28
C TYR A 110 5.21 2.90 -0.40
N TYR A 111 4.44 2.60 0.64
CA TYR A 111 4.85 1.64 1.67
C TYR A 111 3.74 0.68 2.10
N GLY A 112 2.69 0.54 1.30
CA GLY A 112 1.67 -0.51 1.45
C GLY A 112 0.76 -0.37 2.67
N ASN A 113 0.87 0.73 3.42
CA ASN A 113 0.07 0.94 4.62
C ASN A 113 -1.20 1.71 4.30
N ILE A 114 -2.29 1.33 4.95
CA ILE A 114 -3.53 2.08 4.90
C ILE A 114 -4.26 1.98 6.24
N SER A 115 -4.71 3.13 6.75
CA SER A 115 -5.51 3.19 7.96
C SER A 115 -6.98 2.94 7.61
N PHE A 116 -7.60 1.98 8.30
CA PHE A 116 -9.02 1.70 8.19
C PHE A 116 -9.68 2.20 9.47
N GLU A 117 -10.25 3.39 9.46
CA GLU A 117 -10.80 3.98 10.69
C GLU A 117 -12.23 3.51 10.98
N ASN A 118 -13.06 3.26 9.94
CA ASN A 118 -14.46 2.82 10.08
C ASN A 118 -14.99 2.12 8.80
N GLN A 119 -16.24 1.64 8.82
CA GLN A 119 -16.87 0.95 7.68
C GLN A 119 -17.21 1.89 6.51
N GLU A 120 -17.66 3.12 6.76
CA GLU A 120 -17.93 4.11 5.70
C GLU A 120 -16.67 4.43 4.89
N ASN A 121 -15.52 4.47 5.56
CA ASN A 121 -14.21 4.62 4.93
C ASN A 121 -13.86 3.42 4.03
N LEU A 122 -14.41 2.21 4.25
CA LEU A 122 -14.13 1.05 3.38
C LEU A 122 -14.72 1.21 1.97
N ILE A 123 -15.95 1.71 1.86
CA ILE A 123 -16.61 1.91 0.56
C ILE A 123 -15.88 3.00 -0.21
N GLN A 124 -15.63 4.14 0.44
CA GLN A 124 -14.88 5.23 -0.16
C GLN A 124 -13.50 4.76 -0.62
N LEU A 125 -12.79 4.00 0.21
CA LEU A 125 -11.48 3.48 -0.12
C LEU A 125 -11.54 2.46 -1.26
N LEU A 126 -12.62 1.68 -1.37
CA LEU A 126 -12.85 0.78 -2.50
C LEU A 126 -12.95 1.59 -3.80
N GLU A 127 -13.77 2.64 -3.84
CA GLU A 127 -13.90 3.52 -5.00
C GLU A 127 -12.57 4.13 -5.41
N ILE A 128 -11.81 4.65 -4.44
CA ILE A 128 -10.51 5.24 -4.67
C ILE A 128 -9.52 4.18 -5.19
N SER A 129 -9.53 2.96 -4.65
CA SER A 129 -8.68 1.86 -5.11
C SER A 129 -8.96 1.46 -6.56
N ILE A 130 -10.24 1.51 -6.98
CA ILE A 130 -10.67 1.25 -8.35
C ILE A 130 -10.19 2.39 -9.26
N TYR A 131 -10.38 3.65 -8.85
CA TYR A 131 -9.96 4.83 -9.61
C TYR A 131 -8.46 4.80 -9.92
N PHE A 132 -7.63 4.58 -8.90
CA PHE A 132 -6.17 4.50 -9.05
C PHE A 132 -5.68 3.13 -9.54
N LYS A 133 -6.59 2.18 -9.81
CA LYS A 133 -6.29 0.82 -10.30
C LYS A 133 -5.28 0.09 -9.40
N LEU A 134 -5.54 0.09 -8.10
CA LEU A 134 -4.75 -0.55 -7.05
C LEU A 134 -5.35 -1.93 -6.71
N ASN A 135 -5.11 -2.92 -7.59
CA ASN A 135 -5.80 -4.22 -7.53
C ASN A 135 -5.66 -4.95 -6.18
N LEU A 136 -4.46 -4.99 -5.61
CA LEU A 136 -4.25 -5.66 -4.33
C LEU A 136 -4.97 -4.94 -3.18
N LEU A 137 -5.02 -3.59 -3.21
CA LEU A 137 -5.78 -2.83 -2.23
C LEU A 137 -7.28 -3.12 -2.35
N LYS A 138 -7.79 -3.11 -3.59
CA LYS A 138 -9.17 -3.48 -3.90
C LYS A 138 -9.51 -4.86 -3.32
N GLU A 139 -8.68 -5.87 -3.57
CA GLU A 139 -8.89 -7.22 -3.04
C GLU A 139 -8.87 -7.28 -1.51
N ILE A 140 -7.95 -6.57 -0.86
CA ILE A 140 -7.88 -6.48 0.61
C ILE A 140 -9.18 -5.88 1.16
N ILE A 141 -9.66 -4.79 0.56
CA ILE A 141 -10.88 -4.11 0.98
C ILE A 141 -12.11 -4.99 0.76
N GLN A 142 -12.21 -5.62 -0.41
CA GLN A 142 -13.32 -6.54 -0.72
C GLN A 142 -13.38 -7.70 0.28
N LYS A 143 -12.24 -8.31 0.62
CA LYS A 143 -12.18 -9.35 1.66
C LYS A 143 -12.63 -8.83 3.02
N LYS A 144 -12.21 -7.63 3.41
CA LYS A 144 -12.64 -7.01 4.67
C LYS A 144 -14.14 -6.73 4.69
N ILE A 145 -14.68 -6.19 3.61
CA ILE A 145 -16.11 -5.96 3.44
C ILE A 145 -16.84 -7.29 3.60
N SER A 146 -16.49 -8.32 2.82
CA SER A 146 -17.13 -9.64 2.88
C SER A 146 -17.15 -10.25 4.28
N ASN A 147 -16.06 -10.09 5.04
CA ASN A 147 -15.98 -10.59 6.42
C ASN A 147 -16.79 -9.76 7.43
N SER A 148 -17.18 -8.53 7.06
CA SER A 148 -17.94 -7.60 7.90
C SER A 148 -19.42 -7.50 7.54
N ILE A 149 -19.85 -8.13 6.43
CA ILE A 149 -21.26 -8.13 6.01
C ILE A 149 -22.11 -8.85 7.06
N ASN A 150 -23.13 -8.15 7.52
CA ASN A 150 -24.20 -8.65 8.36
C ASN A 150 -25.53 -8.06 7.87
N TYR A 151 -26.65 -8.48 8.47
CA TYR A 151 -27.98 -8.01 8.04
C TYR A 151 -28.15 -6.48 8.15
N SER A 152 -27.40 -5.80 9.02
CA SER A 152 -27.53 -4.35 9.23
C SER A 152 -26.79 -3.49 8.20
N ASN A 153 -25.75 -4.01 7.53
CA ASN A 153 -24.96 -3.26 6.55
C ASN A 153 -25.06 -3.81 5.11
N PHE A 154 -25.83 -4.88 4.90
CA PHE A 154 -26.04 -5.50 3.59
C PHE A 154 -26.48 -4.50 2.51
N PHE A 155 -27.44 -3.61 2.82
CA PHE A 155 -27.97 -2.65 1.86
C PHE A 155 -26.93 -1.61 1.38
N GLN A 156 -25.91 -1.32 2.19
CA GLN A 156 -24.87 -0.35 1.83
C GLN A 156 -23.90 -0.87 0.76
N PHE A 157 -23.87 -2.19 0.53
CA PHE A 157 -22.93 -2.83 -0.39
C PHE A 157 -23.55 -3.33 -1.71
N PHE A 158 -24.88 -3.41 -1.81
CA PHE A 158 -25.56 -4.10 -2.92
C PHE A 158 -26.66 -3.29 -3.61
N TRP A 159 -26.74 -1.97 -3.39
CA TRP A 159 -27.66 -1.06 -4.07
C TRP A 159 -26.93 0.23 -4.47
#